data_AF-A0A947MSS6-F1
#
_entry.id   AF-A0A947MSS6-F1
#
_cell.length_a   1.000
_cell.length_b   1.000
_cell.length_c   1.000
_cell.angle_alpha   90.00
_cell.angle_beta   90.00
_cell.angle_gamma   90.00
#
_symmetry.space_group_name_H-M   'P 1'
#
loop_
_entity.id
_entity.type
_entity.pdbx_description
1 polymer ?
#
loop_
_entity_poly.entity_id
_entity_poly.type
_entity_poly.pdbx_seq_one_letter_code
_entity_poly.pdbx_strand_id
1 'polypeptide(L)' 'LPELFAATTALAMIRDPAFIILTALQDLELPALLLVDILDEAFPNSIPMHKKWDLVVAVKHFHQRRGIER' A
#
# COMPACT_ATOMS: atom_id res chain seq x y z
N LEU A 1 -29.76 -7.85 6.14
CA LEU A 1 -28.60 -7.14 5.54
C LEU A 1 -27.53 -6.96 6.61
N PRO A 2 -26.74 -7.99 6.95
CA PRO A 2 -25.55 -7.84 7.78
C PRO A 2 -24.32 -7.97 6.89
N GLU A 3 -23.52 -6.91 6.71
CA GLU A 3 -22.07 -7.00 6.35
C GLU A 3 -21.39 -5.64 6.07
N LEU A 4 -22.04 -4.49 6.31
CA LEU A 4 -21.41 -3.20 5.98
C LEU A 4 -20.45 -2.65 7.06
N PHE A 5 -20.15 -3.38 8.14
CA PHE A 5 -19.41 -2.83 9.29
C PHE A 5 -18.31 -3.74 9.86
N ALA A 6 -17.57 -4.45 9.00
CA ALA A 6 -16.26 -5.00 9.36
C ALA A 6 -15.07 -4.19 8.81
N ALA A 7 -15.33 -3.00 8.23
CA ALA A 7 -14.30 -2.15 7.61
C ALA A 7 -13.74 -1.08 8.58
N THR A 8 -13.73 -1.35 9.88
CA THR A 8 -13.11 -0.49 10.91
C THR A 8 -11.93 -1.18 11.59
N THR A 9 -11.18 -1.99 10.86
CA THR A 9 -9.76 -2.17 11.20
C THR A 9 -9.14 -0.79 10.99
N ALA A 10 -8.91 -0.05 12.07
CA ALA A 10 -8.45 1.34 12.01
C ALA A 10 -7.32 1.45 10.99
N LEU A 11 -7.41 2.39 10.06
CA LEU A 11 -6.41 2.62 9.00
C LEU A 11 -4.97 2.58 9.54
N ALA A 12 -4.74 3.02 10.77
CA ALA A 12 -3.46 2.91 11.47
C ALA A 12 -2.92 1.47 11.59
N MET A 13 -3.77 0.47 11.87
CA MET A 13 -3.36 -0.94 12.02
C MET A 13 -3.00 -1.62 10.70
N ILE A 14 -3.54 -1.14 9.57
CA ILE A 14 -3.24 -1.68 8.24
C ILE A 14 -2.14 -0.88 7.54
N ARG A 15 -1.97 0.39 7.91
CA ARG A 15 -0.96 1.28 7.33
C ARG A 15 0.44 0.71 7.51
N ASP A 16 0.77 0.19 8.69
CA ASP A 16 2.12 -0.32 8.96
C ASP A 16 2.40 -1.63 8.18
N PRO A 17 1.53 -2.66 8.19
CA PRO A 17 1.69 -3.84 7.34
C PRO A 17 1.75 -3.53 5.84
N ALA A 18 0.86 -2.66 5.34
CA ALA A 18 0.84 -2.27 3.94
C ALA A 18 2.13 -1.54 3.53
N PHE A 19 2.62 -0.64 4.40
CA PHE A 19 3.87 0.06 4.17
C PHE A 19 5.08 -0.88 4.16
N ILE A 20 5.11 -1.88 5.05
CA ILE A 20 6.16 -2.90 5.08
C ILE A 20 6.19 -3.71 3.79
N ILE A 21 5.03 -4.20 3.32
CA ILE A 21 4.94 -4.97 2.06
C ILE A 21 5.46 -4.13 0.89
N LEU A 22 4.98 -2.91 0.74
CA LEU A 22 5.39 -2.03 -0.35
C LEU A 22 6.89 -1.69 -0.31
N THR A 23 7.44 -1.47 0.90
CA THR A 23 8.87 -1.17 1.08
C THR A 23 9.73 -2.39 0.77
N ALA A 24 9.30 -3.60 1.15
CA ALA A 24 10.03 -4.84 0.84
C ALA A 24 10.05 -5.14 -0.68
N LEU A 25 9.02 -4.71 -1.42
CA LEU A 25 8.92 -4.88 -2.87
C LEU A 25 9.56 -3.74 -3.67
N GLN A 26 10.11 -2.73 -3.00
CA GLN A 26 10.55 -1.47 -3.61
C GLN A 26 11.70 -1.68 -4.62
N ASP A 27 12.64 -2.57 -4.31
CA ASP A 27 13.81 -2.89 -5.15
C ASP A 27 13.46 -3.63 -6.45
N LEU A 28 12.26 -4.21 -6.52
CA LEU A 28 11.78 -4.92 -7.72
C LEU A 28 11.23 -3.96 -8.79
N GLU A 29 11.17 -2.67 -8.49
CA GLU A 29 10.68 -1.60 -9.40
C GLU A 29 9.31 -1.88 -10.04
N LEU A 30 8.45 -2.62 -9.34
CA LEU A 30 7.17 -3.06 -9.88
C LEU A 30 6.28 -1.89 -10.34
N PRO A 31 5.45 -2.09 -11.39
CA PRO A 31 4.45 -1.10 -11.79
C PRO A 31 3.52 -0.73 -10.63
N ALA A 32 3.13 0.55 -10.55
CA ALA A 32 2.28 1.04 -9.47
C ALA A 32 0.93 0.30 -9.40
N LEU A 33 0.35 -0.05 -10.54
CA LEU A 33 -0.88 -0.84 -10.62
C LEU A 33 -0.73 -2.22 -9.97
N LEU A 34 0.39 -2.91 -10.22
CA LEU A 34 0.65 -4.22 -9.63
C LEU A 34 0.79 -4.13 -8.10
N LEU A 35 1.36 -3.04 -7.57
CA LEU A 35 1.43 -2.82 -6.13
C LEU A 35 0.04 -2.59 -5.51
N VAL A 36 -0.89 -1.97 -6.24
CA VAL A 36 -2.29 -1.84 -5.81
C VAL A 36 -2.98 -3.20 -5.76
N ASP A 37 -2.78 -4.04 -6.79
CA ASP A 37 -3.34 -5.41 -6.83
C ASP A 37 -2.84 -6.26 -5.66
N ILE A 38 -1.55 -6.16 -5.33
CA ILE A 38 -0.95 -6.84 -4.17
C ILE A 38 -1.60 -6.37 -2.85
N LEU A 39 -1.87 -5.07 -2.70
CA LEU A 39 -2.57 -4.56 -1.53
C LEU A 39 -4.04 -5.00 -1.49
N ASP A 40 -4.68 -5.14 -2.64
CA ASP A 40 -6.04 -5.65 -2.75
C ASP A 40 -6.14 -7.11 -2.31
N GLU A 41 -5.16 -7.93 -2.71
CA GLU A 41 -5.08 -9.34 -2.31
C GLU A 41 -4.71 -9.49 -0.83
N ALA A 42 -3.76 -8.70 -0.33
CA ALA A 42 -3.30 -8.76 1.06
C ALA A 42 -4.31 -8.18 2.07
N PHE A 43 -5.10 -7.18 1.65
CA PHE A 43 -6.03 -6.45 2.52
C PHE A 43 -7.40 -6.24 1.85
N PRO A 44 -8.15 -7.33 1.58
CA PRO A 44 -9.41 -7.26 0.84
C PRO A 44 -10.41 -6.33 1.54
N ASN A 45 -10.95 -5.37 0.80
CA ASN A 45 -11.93 -4.36 1.27
C ASN A 45 -11.53 -3.55 2.51
N SER A 46 -10.26 -3.56 2.89
CA SER A 46 -9.80 -2.98 4.15
C SER A 46 -9.19 -1.58 3.97
N ILE A 47 -8.84 -1.20 2.73
CA ILE A 47 -8.23 0.09 2.41
C ILE A 47 -8.99 0.75 1.26
N PRO A 48 -9.48 2.01 1.42
CA PRO A 48 -10.05 2.76 0.31
C PRO A 48 -9.05 2.96 -0.83
N MET A 49 -9.50 2.87 -2.08
CA MET A 49 -8.64 2.95 -3.27
C MET A 49 -7.70 4.16 -3.27
N HIS A 50 -8.19 5.35 -2.93
CA HIS A 50 -7.38 6.57 -2.86
C HIS A 50 -6.21 6.45 -1.84
N LYS A 51 -6.41 5.74 -0.72
CA LYS A 51 -5.35 5.50 0.27
C LYS A 51 -4.30 4.50 -0.20
N LYS A 52 -4.67 3.51 -1.01
CA LYS A 52 -3.70 2.60 -1.65
C LYS A 52 -2.77 3.39 -2.57
N TRP A 53 -3.34 4.28 -3.39
CA TRP A 53 -2.56 5.17 -4.25
C TRP A 53 -1.64 6.09 -3.47
N ASP A 54 -2.12 6.72 -2.39
CA ASP A 54 -1.29 7.55 -1.50
C ASP A 54 -0.06 6.76 -0.99
N LEU A 55 -0.26 5.51 -0.56
CA LEU A 55 0.79 4.62 -0.06
C LEU A 55 1.79 4.22 -1.15
N VAL A 56 1.31 3.78 -2.31
CA VAL A 56 2.15 3.35 -3.44
C VAL A 56 3.02 4.52 -3.94
N VAL A 57 2.43 5.70 -4.09
CA VAL A 57 3.13 6.92 -4.50
C VAL A 57 4.19 7.31 -3.47
N ALA A 58 3.84 7.30 -2.17
CA ALA A 58 4.77 7.61 -1.10
C ALA A 58 6.00 6.69 -1.11
N VAL A 59 5.80 5.37 -1.26
CA VAL A 59 6.90 4.40 -1.28
C VAL A 59 7.76 4.56 -2.54
N LYS A 60 7.16 4.71 -3.73
CA LYS A 60 7.95 4.88 -4.97
C LYS A 60 8.77 6.17 -4.98
N HIS A 61 8.22 7.30 -4.51
CA HIS A 61 8.99 8.55 -4.43
C HIS A 61 10.02 8.57 -3.31
N PHE A 62 9.76 7.86 -2.21
CA PHE A 62 10.77 7.67 -1.17
C PHE A 62 11.97 6.85 -1.70
N HIS A 63 11.73 5.84 -2.55
CA HIS A 63 12.80 5.10 -3.23
C HIS A 63 13.65 6.02 -4.11
N GLN A 64 12.97 6.81 -4.95
CA GLN A 64 13.60 7.64 -5.96
C GLN A 64 14.60 8.62 -5.34
N ARG A 65 14.30 9.16 -4.15
CA ARG A 65 15.24 10.02 -3.42
C ARG A 65 16.50 9.30 -2.97
N ARG A 66 16.42 8.03 -2.54
CA ARG A 66 17.59 7.24 -2.12
C ARG A 66 18.43 6.75 -3.31
N GLY A 67 17.82 6.59 -4.49
CA GLY A 67 18.54 6.26 -5.72
C GLY A 67 19.32 7.43 -6.33
N ILE A 68 18.96 8.68 -6.02
CA ILE A 68 19.64 9.89 -6.50
C ILE A 68 20.87 10.24 -5.63
N GLU A 69 20.98 9.69 -4.41
CA GLU A 69 22.12 9.89 -3.50
C GLU A 69 23.33 8.97 -3.81
N ARG A 70 23.40 8.36 -5.01
CA ARG A 70 24.55 7.57 -5.47
C ARG A 70 25.17 8.13 -6.74
#